data_AF-A0AA35UAQ9-F1
#
_entry.id   AF-A0AA35UAQ9-F1
#
_cell.length_a   1.000
_cell.length_b   1.000
_cell.length_c   1.000
_cell.angle_alpha   90.00
_cell.angle_beta   90.00
_cell.angle_gamma   90.00
#
_symmetry.space_group_name_H-M   'P 1'
#
loop_
_entity.id
_entity.type
_entity.pdbx_description
1 polymer ?
#
loop_
_entity_poly.entity_id
_entity_poly.type
_entity_poly.pdbx_seq_one_letter_code
_entity_poly.pdbx_strand_id
1 'polypeptide(L)'
;MSIELPEVGFIAMDARHCAGTEMAELMAYGASVGSKKAISKNGAKGFIGCATDATAHYFGMTHGMGTMPHALIGYAGSTARAAQLFHKTFPKRDLTVLVDYYGNEIDDAISAANAFPELAKSGQLGVRIDTHGGRFVQGLDTQESYAVLDRNVPDAIRGYRTEQELKDLMGTGVSAAAIWHMHEQLNKAGFNNVKIVASSGFSPDKCRVFSLAKAPVDVIGTGSYLPSNWSDTYATADIISYNGDEQVKVGREFLFSKHKSNRDDSGQ
;
A
#
# COMPACT_ATOMS: atom_id res chain seq x y z
N MET A 1 -9.28 1.78 1.10
CA MET A 1 -7.81 1.65 1.29
C MET A 1 -7.24 2.93 1.88
N SER A 2 -7.00 4.00 1.11
CA SER A 2 -6.32 5.20 1.63
C SER A 2 -7.06 5.93 2.76
N ILE A 3 -8.39 5.83 2.84
CA ILE A 3 -9.16 6.35 3.99
C ILE A 3 -8.82 5.60 5.28
N GLU A 4 -8.61 4.28 5.21
CA GLU A 4 -8.32 3.43 6.39
C GLU A 4 -6.90 3.66 6.91
N LEU A 5 -5.97 4.02 6.01
CA LEU A 5 -4.56 4.25 6.28
C LEU A 5 -4.14 5.64 5.78
N PRO A 6 -4.56 6.73 6.46
CA PRO A 6 -4.36 8.09 5.96
C PRO A 6 -2.88 8.49 5.87
N GLU A 7 -2.04 7.97 6.77
CA GLU A 7 -0.61 8.28 6.82
C GLU A 7 0.25 7.45 5.84
N VAL A 8 -0.35 6.49 5.13
CA VAL A 8 0.36 5.55 4.26
C VAL A 8 0.25 5.99 2.80
N GLY A 9 1.38 6.07 2.11
CA GLY A 9 1.39 6.32 0.66
C GLY A 9 1.08 5.04 -0.12
N PHE A 10 0.32 5.14 -1.21
CA PHE A 10 0.03 3.98 -2.06
C PHE A 10 0.72 4.09 -3.42
N ILE A 11 1.29 2.99 -3.91
CA ILE A 11 1.78 2.87 -5.28
C ILE A 11 0.83 1.96 -6.06
N ALA A 12 0.26 2.50 -7.14
CA ALA A 12 -0.63 1.79 -8.05
C ALA A 12 0.16 0.78 -8.88
N MET A 13 -0.03 -0.50 -8.58
CA MET A 13 0.61 -1.63 -9.26
C MET A 13 -0.41 -2.46 -10.04
N ASP A 14 -1.50 -1.84 -10.49
CA ASP A 14 -2.60 -2.44 -11.24
C ASP A 14 -2.20 -2.91 -12.64
N ALA A 15 -1.17 -2.33 -13.25
CA ALA A 15 -0.76 -2.67 -14.62
C ALA A 15 -0.56 -4.19 -14.85
N ARG A 16 -0.03 -4.92 -13.85
CA ARG A 16 0.16 -6.39 -13.94
C ARG A 16 -1.15 -7.20 -13.90
N HIS A 17 -2.25 -6.57 -13.53
CA HIS A 17 -3.60 -7.12 -13.44
C HIS A 17 -4.49 -6.66 -14.60
N CYS A 18 -3.99 -5.76 -15.45
CA CYS A 18 -4.74 -5.18 -16.56
C CYS A 18 -4.51 -5.94 -17.86
N ALA A 19 -5.58 -6.14 -18.63
CA ALA A 19 -5.55 -6.68 -19.98
C ALA A 19 -5.37 -5.54 -21.01
N GLY A 20 -4.18 -4.96 -21.04
CA GLY A 20 -3.82 -3.89 -21.98
C GLY A 20 -3.86 -2.48 -21.39
N THR A 21 -3.44 -1.51 -22.20
CA THR A 21 -3.22 -0.12 -21.79
C THR A 21 -4.53 0.58 -21.49
N GLU A 22 -5.59 0.33 -22.25
CA GLU A 22 -6.90 0.96 -22.07
C GLU A 22 -7.48 0.65 -20.69
N MET A 23 -7.32 -0.60 -20.26
CA MET A 23 -7.74 -1.02 -18.92
C MET A 23 -6.86 -0.36 -17.85
N ALA A 24 -5.54 -0.32 -18.03
CA ALA A 24 -4.63 0.33 -17.09
C ALA A 24 -4.92 1.84 -16.94
N GLU A 25 -5.24 2.54 -18.03
CA GLU A 25 -5.67 3.93 -18.02
C GLU A 25 -6.93 4.13 -17.16
N LEU A 26 -7.96 3.31 -17.38
CA LEU A 26 -9.21 3.37 -16.60
C LEU A 26 -8.97 3.07 -15.11
N MET A 27 -8.14 2.07 -14.79
CA MET A 27 -7.85 1.70 -13.40
C MET A 27 -7.04 2.77 -12.68
N ALA A 28 -6.00 3.31 -13.33
CA ALA A 28 -5.20 4.41 -12.79
C ALA A 28 -6.03 5.68 -12.60
N TYR A 29 -6.92 6.00 -13.55
CA TYR A 29 -7.88 7.09 -13.39
C TYR A 29 -8.76 6.88 -12.16
N GLY A 30 -9.36 5.69 -12.01
CA GLY A 30 -10.18 5.34 -10.85
C GLY A 30 -9.44 5.46 -9.52
N ALA A 31 -8.20 4.97 -9.45
CA ALA A 31 -7.34 5.11 -8.28
C ALA A 31 -7.03 6.59 -7.96
N SER A 32 -6.82 7.42 -8.98
CA SER A 32 -6.57 8.86 -8.80
C SER A 32 -7.80 9.61 -8.24
N VAL A 33 -9.00 9.29 -8.74
CA VAL A 33 -10.26 9.89 -8.25
C VAL A 33 -10.52 9.45 -6.82
N GLY A 34 -10.35 8.15 -6.53
CA GLY A 34 -10.45 7.61 -5.18
C GLY A 34 -9.46 8.27 -4.21
N SER A 35 -8.23 8.52 -4.66
CA SER A 35 -7.20 9.24 -3.88
C SER A 35 -7.62 10.66 -3.54
N LYS A 36 -8.08 11.43 -4.54
CA LYS A 36 -8.58 12.81 -4.31
C LYS A 36 -9.73 12.83 -3.32
N LYS A 37 -10.63 11.84 -3.37
CA LYS A 37 -11.72 11.72 -2.40
C LYS A 37 -11.23 11.38 -1.00
N ALA A 38 -10.23 10.51 -0.87
CA ALA A 38 -9.62 10.19 0.43
C ALA A 38 -8.92 11.43 1.02
N ILE A 39 -8.07 12.10 0.24
CA ILE A 39 -7.37 13.34 0.63
C ILE A 39 -8.38 14.38 1.16
N SER A 40 -9.44 14.67 0.39
CA SER A 40 -10.44 15.66 0.80
C SER A 40 -11.28 15.26 2.01
N LYS A 41 -11.45 13.96 2.27
CA LYS A 41 -12.31 13.48 3.37
C LYS A 41 -11.58 13.43 4.72
N ASN A 42 -10.33 12.98 4.75
CA ASN A 42 -9.60 12.78 6.00
C ASN A 42 -8.10 13.07 5.91
N GLY A 43 -7.64 13.82 4.91
CA GLY A 43 -6.24 14.20 4.78
C GLY A 43 -5.29 13.06 4.41
N ALA A 44 -5.82 11.91 3.94
CA ALA A 44 -5.00 10.78 3.54
C ALA A 44 -3.97 11.16 2.46
N LYS A 45 -2.77 10.54 2.47
CA LYS A 45 -1.77 10.71 1.41
C LYS A 45 -2.26 10.24 0.04
N GLY A 46 -3.10 9.20 0.01
CA GLY A 46 -3.63 8.63 -1.23
C GLY A 46 -2.59 7.84 -2.03
N PHE A 47 -2.86 7.63 -3.31
CA PHE A 47 -1.86 7.09 -4.24
C PHE A 47 -0.86 8.18 -4.63
N ILE A 48 0.42 7.91 -4.39
CA ILE A 48 1.54 8.84 -4.61
C ILE A 48 2.30 8.56 -5.90
N GLY A 49 1.91 7.51 -6.64
CA GLY A 49 2.52 7.11 -7.91
C GLY A 49 1.98 5.77 -8.41
N CYS A 50 2.50 5.31 -9.54
CA CYS A 50 2.16 4.01 -10.13
C CYS A 50 3.38 3.32 -10.73
N ALA A 51 3.24 2.06 -11.15
CA ALA A 51 4.34 1.25 -11.66
C ALA A 51 4.79 1.59 -13.10
N THR A 52 4.05 2.42 -13.84
CA THR A 52 4.24 2.60 -15.30
C THR A 52 4.25 4.07 -15.70
N ASP A 53 5.12 4.43 -16.64
CA ASP A 53 5.20 5.81 -17.16
C ASP A 53 3.89 6.28 -17.82
N ALA A 54 3.21 5.38 -18.54
CA ALA A 54 1.98 5.71 -19.29
C ALA A 54 0.90 6.36 -18.40
N THR A 55 0.68 5.81 -17.20
CA THR A 55 -0.36 6.25 -16.27
C THR A 55 0.14 7.15 -15.13
N ALA A 56 1.43 7.49 -15.13
CA ALA A 56 2.06 8.29 -14.06
C ALA A 56 1.41 9.67 -13.87
N HIS A 57 0.91 10.23 -14.97
CA HIS A 57 0.29 11.55 -15.01
C HIS A 57 -0.97 11.66 -14.13
N TYR A 58 -1.71 10.56 -13.91
CA TYR A 58 -2.87 10.56 -13.00
C TYR A 58 -2.50 10.84 -11.53
N PHE A 59 -1.25 10.56 -11.17
CA PHE A 59 -0.72 10.71 -9.81
C PHE A 59 0.22 11.92 -9.68
N GLY A 60 0.22 12.83 -10.67
CA GLY A 60 1.09 14.01 -10.67
C GLY A 60 2.56 13.69 -10.95
N MET A 61 2.86 12.52 -11.52
CA MET A 61 4.21 12.08 -11.83
C MET A 61 4.46 12.08 -13.34
N THR A 62 5.72 12.21 -13.74
CA THR A 62 6.15 12.10 -15.15
C THR A 62 6.67 10.70 -15.51
N HIS A 63 7.01 9.89 -14.51
CA HIS A 63 7.55 8.54 -14.66
C HIS A 63 6.96 7.65 -13.57
N GLY A 64 6.91 6.34 -13.85
CA GLY A 64 6.55 5.32 -12.90
C GLY A 64 7.54 5.23 -11.73
N MET A 65 7.03 4.75 -10.61
CA MET A 65 7.76 4.39 -9.41
C MET A 65 7.99 2.88 -9.38
N GLY A 66 9.18 2.48 -8.95
CA GLY A 66 9.52 1.08 -8.78
C GLY A 66 10.70 0.90 -7.83
N THR A 67 10.88 -0.32 -7.38
CA THR A 67 12.02 -0.74 -6.55
C THR A 67 12.85 -1.76 -7.32
N MET A 68 13.90 -2.29 -6.70
CA MET A 68 14.63 -3.42 -7.28
C MET A 68 13.74 -4.68 -7.43
N PRO A 69 13.87 -5.45 -8.51
CA PRO A 69 13.17 -6.72 -8.69
C PRO A 69 13.93 -7.90 -8.06
N HIS A 70 13.23 -9.00 -7.74
CA HIS A 70 13.85 -10.26 -7.27
C HIS A 70 14.95 -10.77 -8.19
N ALA A 71 14.81 -10.58 -9.51
CA ALA A 71 15.81 -11.00 -10.50
C ALA A 71 17.19 -10.35 -10.28
N LEU A 72 17.24 -9.08 -9.82
CA LEU A 72 18.50 -8.40 -9.53
C LEU A 72 19.20 -9.02 -8.32
N ILE A 73 18.43 -9.44 -7.31
CA ILE A 73 18.97 -10.09 -6.11
C ILE A 73 19.56 -11.46 -6.47
N GLY A 74 18.81 -12.25 -7.23
CA GLY A 74 19.29 -13.53 -7.75
C GLY A 74 20.57 -13.39 -8.57
N TYR A 75 20.66 -12.37 -9.44
CA TYR A 75 21.86 -12.07 -10.22
C TYR A 75 23.04 -11.64 -9.34
N ALA A 76 22.82 -10.81 -8.33
CA ALA A 76 23.87 -10.29 -7.45
C ALA A 76 24.41 -11.36 -6.47
N GLY A 77 23.59 -12.36 -6.14
CA GLY A 77 23.93 -13.40 -5.16
C GLY A 77 23.87 -12.94 -3.70
N SER A 78 23.36 -11.73 -3.44
CA SER A 78 23.21 -11.14 -2.10
C SER A 78 22.29 -9.92 -2.18
N THR A 79 21.42 -9.75 -1.19
CA THR A 79 20.52 -8.58 -1.08
C THR A 79 21.29 -7.27 -0.93
N ALA A 80 22.33 -7.25 -0.07
CA ALA A 80 23.18 -6.06 0.09
C ALA A 80 23.94 -5.70 -1.19
N ARG A 81 24.46 -6.70 -1.92
CA ARG A 81 25.14 -6.46 -3.20
C ARG A 81 24.17 -5.96 -4.27
N ALA A 82 22.95 -6.47 -4.32
CA ALA A 82 21.91 -5.99 -5.21
C ALA A 82 21.57 -4.51 -4.93
N ALA A 83 21.47 -4.14 -3.66
CA ALA A 83 21.26 -2.76 -3.23
C ALA A 83 22.41 -1.83 -3.65
N GLN A 84 23.66 -2.28 -3.52
CA GLN A 84 24.85 -1.57 -4.03
C GLN A 84 24.82 -1.36 -5.54
N LEU A 85 24.50 -2.40 -6.31
CA LEU A 85 24.40 -2.29 -7.77
C LEU A 85 23.28 -1.33 -8.19
N PHE A 86 22.13 -1.41 -7.53
CA PHE A 86 20.99 -0.54 -7.79
C PHE A 86 21.32 0.92 -7.48
N HIS A 87 21.84 1.20 -6.28
CA HIS A 87 22.18 2.57 -5.86
C HIS A 87 23.30 3.17 -6.71
N LYS A 88 24.30 2.36 -7.11
CA LYS A 88 25.34 2.81 -8.07
C LYS A 88 24.75 3.27 -9.40
N THR A 89 23.67 2.63 -9.85
CA THR A 89 23.00 2.95 -11.11
C THR A 89 22.06 4.16 -10.97
N PHE A 90 21.37 4.27 -9.83
CA PHE A 90 20.39 5.32 -9.55
C PHE A 90 20.70 6.07 -8.24
N PRO A 91 21.82 6.80 -8.14
CA PRO A 91 22.31 7.34 -6.86
C PRO A 91 21.44 8.45 -6.27
N LYS A 92 20.59 9.08 -7.10
CA LYS A 92 19.70 10.18 -6.68
C LYS A 92 18.31 9.72 -6.22
N ARG A 93 18.00 8.43 -6.37
CA ARG A 93 16.70 7.89 -5.96
C ARG A 93 16.80 7.36 -4.54
N ASP A 94 15.73 7.53 -3.77
CA ASP A 94 15.54 6.80 -2.52
C ASP A 94 15.66 5.29 -2.80
N LEU A 95 16.29 4.58 -1.89
CA LEU A 95 16.65 3.18 -2.06
C LEU A 95 15.64 2.31 -1.31
N THR A 96 14.83 1.56 -2.03
CA THR A 96 13.96 0.54 -1.43
C THR A 96 14.48 -0.85 -1.78
N VAL A 97 14.89 -1.60 -0.76
CA VAL A 97 15.53 -2.92 -0.90
C VAL A 97 14.52 -4.03 -0.67
N LEU A 98 14.43 -4.98 -1.59
CA LEU A 98 13.57 -6.15 -1.46
C LEU A 98 14.28 -7.22 -0.64
N VAL A 99 13.66 -7.72 0.44
CA VAL A 99 14.36 -8.53 1.46
C VAL A 99 13.89 -9.98 1.58
N ASP A 100 12.87 -10.40 0.84
CA ASP A 100 12.24 -11.73 0.99
C ASP A 100 12.86 -12.83 0.11
N TYR A 101 13.85 -12.52 -0.73
CA TYR A 101 14.38 -13.44 -1.73
C TYR A 101 14.99 -14.73 -1.16
N TYR A 102 15.86 -14.61 -0.13
CA TYR A 102 16.53 -15.76 0.50
C TYR A 102 15.77 -16.30 1.71
N GLY A 103 14.69 -15.62 2.11
CA GLY A 103 13.94 -15.91 3.33
C GLY A 103 14.64 -15.57 4.64
N ASN A 104 15.60 -14.66 4.57
CA ASN A 104 16.25 -14.06 5.73
C ASN A 104 15.88 -12.57 5.80
N GLU A 105 14.58 -12.26 5.79
CA GLU A 105 14.08 -10.88 5.65
C GLU A 105 14.70 -9.89 6.65
N ILE A 106 14.88 -10.32 7.91
CA ILE A 106 15.41 -9.48 8.97
C ILE A 106 16.91 -9.26 8.77
N ASP A 107 17.66 -10.34 8.53
CA ASP A 107 19.10 -10.25 8.32
C ASP A 107 19.45 -9.45 7.06
N ASP A 108 18.68 -9.63 5.98
CA ASP A 108 18.86 -8.93 4.72
C ASP A 108 18.50 -7.43 4.86
N ALA A 109 17.44 -7.11 5.62
CA ALA A 109 17.09 -5.72 5.94
C ALA A 109 18.21 -5.03 6.73
N ILE A 110 18.71 -5.67 7.78
CA ILE A 110 19.80 -5.14 8.61
C ILE A 110 21.11 -5.05 7.80
N SER A 111 21.41 -6.04 6.96
CA SER A 111 22.59 -6.03 6.09
C SER A 111 22.54 -4.90 5.07
N ALA A 112 21.38 -4.65 4.47
CA ALA A 112 21.17 -3.52 3.57
C ALA A 112 21.31 -2.18 4.31
N ALA A 113 20.75 -2.05 5.51
CA ALA A 113 20.88 -0.83 6.32
C ALA A 113 22.33 -0.55 6.74
N ASN A 114 23.08 -1.58 7.13
CA ASN A 114 24.51 -1.47 7.42
C ASN A 114 25.34 -1.06 6.19
N ALA A 115 24.93 -1.46 4.98
CA ALA A 115 25.60 -1.06 3.76
C ALA A 115 25.36 0.42 3.39
N PHE A 116 24.31 1.05 3.93
CA PHE A 116 23.91 2.43 3.64
C PHE A 116 23.50 3.22 4.90
N PRO A 117 24.40 3.40 5.88
CA PRO A 117 24.07 4.00 7.17
C PRO A 117 23.55 5.45 7.03
N GLU A 118 24.09 6.23 6.10
CA GLU A 118 23.64 7.61 5.86
C GLU A 118 22.23 7.67 5.22
N LEU A 119 21.90 6.75 4.31
CA LEU A 119 20.55 6.65 3.74
C LEU A 119 19.54 6.15 4.78
N ALA A 120 19.96 5.19 5.60
CA ALA A 120 19.15 4.71 6.73
C ALA A 120 18.86 5.84 7.72
N LYS A 121 19.88 6.60 8.12
CA LYS A 121 19.75 7.71 9.06
C LYS A 121 18.90 8.87 8.52
N SER A 122 19.02 9.18 7.24
CA SER A 122 18.24 10.25 6.58
C SER A 122 16.81 9.86 6.22
N GLY A 123 16.44 8.58 6.38
CA GLY A 123 15.11 8.07 6.00
C GLY A 123 14.91 7.93 4.48
N GLN A 124 16.01 7.86 3.72
CA GLN A 124 16.01 7.62 2.28
C GLN A 124 16.18 6.13 1.92
N LEU A 125 16.47 5.29 2.92
CA LEU A 125 16.44 3.83 2.80
C LEU A 125 15.08 3.30 3.26
N GLY A 126 14.50 2.39 2.47
CA GLY A 126 13.38 1.56 2.88
C GLY A 126 13.63 0.09 2.58
N VAL A 127 12.89 -0.77 3.27
CA VAL A 127 12.86 -2.21 3.01
C VAL A 127 11.47 -2.61 2.51
N ARG A 128 11.40 -3.38 1.43
CA ARG A 128 10.16 -3.90 0.88
C ARG A 128 9.97 -5.35 1.31
N ILE A 129 8.87 -5.60 2.01
CA ILE A 129 8.45 -6.94 2.42
C ILE A 129 7.42 -7.45 1.42
N ASP A 130 7.78 -8.52 0.72
CA ASP A 130 6.92 -9.22 -0.25
C ASP A 130 6.85 -10.73 0.02
N THR A 131 7.03 -11.12 1.30
CA THR A 131 7.13 -12.51 1.74
C THR A 131 5.97 -13.36 1.22
N HIS A 132 6.33 -14.51 0.65
CA HIS A 132 5.38 -15.45 0.05
C HIS A 132 4.31 -15.91 1.07
N GLY A 133 3.05 -15.98 0.64
CA GLY A 133 1.90 -16.29 1.51
C GLY A 133 1.90 -17.68 2.15
N GLY A 134 2.87 -18.53 1.83
CA GLY A 134 3.06 -19.87 2.43
C GLY A 134 4.11 -19.93 3.54
N ARG A 135 4.77 -18.82 3.90
CA ARG A 135 5.80 -18.77 4.94
C ARG A 135 5.66 -17.55 5.84
N PHE A 136 6.14 -17.67 7.06
CA PHE A 136 6.31 -16.53 7.95
C PHE A 136 7.58 -15.75 7.57
N VAL A 137 7.59 -14.46 7.91
CA VAL A 137 8.82 -13.66 7.93
C VAL A 137 9.80 -14.31 8.91
N GLN A 138 11.11 -14.24 8.59
CA GLN A 138 12.17 -14.76 9.46
C GLN A 138 11.93 -14.44 10.94
N GLY A 139 11.97 -15.47 11.79
CA GLY A 139 11.80 -15.34 13.23
C GLY A 139 10.35 -15.34 13.72
N LEU A 140 9.36 -15.36 12.82
CA LEU A 140 7.95 -15.49 13.17
C LEU A 140 7.41 -16.90 13.02
N ASP A 141 6.45 -17.20 13.88
CA ASP A 141 5.45 -18.24 13.74
C ASP A 141 4.12 -17.70 14.32
N THR A 142 3.10 -18.54 14.48
CA THR A 142 1.82 -18.11 15.08
C THR A 142 1.98 -17.56 16.49
N GLN A 143 2.83 -18.19 17.31
CA GLN A 143 3.02 -17.81 18.71
C GLN A 143 3.80 -16.49 18.82
N GLU A 144 4.90 -16.36 18.08
CA GLU A 144 5.67 -15.12 18.07
C GLU A 144 4.88 -13.98 17.41
N SER A 145 4.08 -14.26 16.38
CA SER A 145 3.19 -13.25 15.79
C SER A 145 2.17 -12.72 16.80
N TYR A 146 1.62 -13.60 17.66
CA TYR A 146 0.79 -13.17 18.78
C TYR A 146 1.58 -12.31 19.77
N ALA A 147 2.77 -12.76 20.18
CA ALA A 147 3.61 -12.05 21.14
C ALA A 147 4.03 -10.66 20.63
N VAL A 148 4.28 -10.50 19.33
CA VAL A 148 4.57 -9.22 18.67
C VAL A 148 3.39 -8.28 18.76
N LEU A 149 2.20 -8.76 18.46
CA LEU A 149 1.00 -7.93 18.50
C LEU A 149 0.60 -7.59 19.93
N ASP A 150 0.69 -8.52 20.87
CA ASP A 150 0.33 -8.29 22.28
C ASP A 150 1.20 -7.18 22.91
N ARG A 151 2.50 -7.14 22.59
CA ARG A 151 3.41 -6.11 23.14
C ARG A 151 3.33 -4.74 22.46
N ASN A 152 2.93 -4.66 21.18
CA ASN A 152 2.85 -3.38 20.46
C ASN A 152 1.43 -2.82 20.37
N VAL A 153 0.43 -3.69 20.21
CA VAL A 153 -0.95 -3.34 19.88
C VAL A 153 -1.94 -4.40 20.44
N PRO A 154 -2.02 -4.57 21.77
CA PRO A 154 -2.83 -5.62 22.41
C PRO A 154 -4.32 -5.50 22.09
N ASP A 155 -4.82 -4.30 21.79
CA ASP A 155 -6.21 -4.12 21.39
C ASP A 155 -6.53 -4.75 20.03
N ALA A 156 -5.55 -4.86 19.14
CA ALA A 156 -5.73 -5.44 17.80
C ALA A 156 -5.76 -6.95 17.77
N ILE A 157 -5.55 -7.64 18.90
CA ILE A 157 -5.75 -9.10 19.01
C ILE A 157 -7.05 -9.44 19.74
N ARG A 158 -7.70 -8.47 20.38
CA ARG A 158 -9.00 -8.65 21.03
C ARG A 158 -10.12 -8.70 19.99
N GLY A 159 -11.11 -9.56 20.22
CA GLY A 159 -12.31 -9.66 19.38
C GLY A 159 -12.31 -10.80 18.37
N TYR A 160 -13.51 -11.10 17.86
CA TYR A 160 -13.73 -12.11 16.83
C TYR A 160 -13.23 -11.62 15.48
N ARG A 161 -12.62 -12.52 14.71
CA ARG A 161 -12.11 -12.27 13.36
C ARG A 161 -12.42 -13.45 12.47
N THR A 162 -12.61 -13.16 11.19
CA THR A 162 -12.64 -14.18 10.15
C THR A 162 -11.25 -14.81 9.96
N GLU A 163 -11.18 -15.99 9.32
CA GLU A 163 -9.91 -16.64 9.02
C GLU A 163 -8.98 -15.77 8.17
N GLN A 164 -9.55 -15.02 7.21
CA GLN A 164 -8.79 -14.11 6.36
C GLN A 164 -8.22 -12.92 7.15
N GLU A 165 -9.01 -12.31 8.03
CA GLU A 165 -8.53 -11.23 8.90
C GLU A 165 -7.46 -11.72 9.88
N LEU A 166 -7.59 -12.94 10.42
CA LEU A 166 -6.55 -13.55 11.25
C LEU A 166 -5.26 -13.77 10.45
N LYS A 167 -5.37 -14.22 9.20
CA LYS A 167 -4.21 -14.37 8.33
C LYS A 167 -3.52 -13.03 8.05
N ASP A 168 -4.28 -11.99 7.72
CA ASP A 168 -3.72 -10.66 7.46
C ASP A 168 -3.18 -9.98 8.73
N LEU A 169 -3.69 -10.33 9.91
CA LEU A 169 -3.23 -9.81 11.19
C LEU A 169 -1.93 -10.49 11.63
N MET A 170 -1.87 -11.82 11.64
CA MET A 170 -0.81 -12.59 12.30
C MET A 170 -0.37 -13.87 11.58
N GLY A 171 -0.84 -14.10 10.35
CA GLY A 171 -0.51 -15.28 9.57
C GLY A 171 0.75 -15.13 8.71
N THR A 172 0.90 -16.08 7.78
CA THR A 172 1.97 -16.13 6.79
C THR A 172 1.88 -15.02 5.74
N GLY A 173 3.01 -14.75 5.08
CA GLY A 173 3.17 -13.68 4.11
C GLY A 173 3.31 -12.31 4.78
N VAL A 174 2.81 -11.28 4.11
CA VAL A 174 2.87 -9.90 4.61
C VAL A 174 1.67 -9.64 5.53
N SER A 175 1.84 -9.88 6.82
CA SER A 175 0.83 -9.64 7.88
C SER A 175 1.19 -8.43 8.75
N ALA A 176 0.24 -7.93 9.55
CA ALA A 176 0.50 -6.82 10.46
C ALA A 176 1.56 -7.17 11.52
N ALA A 177 1.57 -8.42 12.02
CA ALA A 177 2.62 -8.93 12.90
C ALA A 177 3.99 -8.92 12.21
N ALA A 178 4.07 -9.27 10.92
CA ALA A 178 5.31 -9.20 10.16
C ALA A 178 5.86 -7.77 10.04
N ILE A 179 4.99 -6.77 9.84
CA ILE A 179 5.40 -5.36 9.82
C ILE A 179 5.93 -4.91 11.18
N TRP A 180 5.20 -5.20 12.26
CA TRP A 180 5.66 -4.88 13.61
C TRP A 180 6.98 -5.57 13.97
N HIS A 181 7.14 -6.84 13.58
CA HIS A 181 8.37 -7.58 13.80
C HIS A 181 9.55 -6.95 13.07
N MET A 182 9.40 -6.63 11.78
CA MET A 182 10.44 -5.92 11.02
C MET A 182 10.81 -4.59 11.68
N HIS A 183 9.80 -3.80 12.05
CA HIS A 183 10.00 -2.52 12.71
C HIS A 183 10.78 -2.65 14.02
N GLU A 184 10.44 -3.62 14.87
CA GLU A 184 11.20 -3.89 16.09
C GLU A 184 12.66 -4.27 15.82
N GLN A 185 12.91 -5.13 14.83
CA GLN A 185 14.27 -5.60 14.56
C GLN A 185 15.14 -4.49 13.96
N LEU A 186 14.59 -3.66 13.06
CA LEU A 186 15.25 -2.47 12.57
C LEU A 186 15.58 -1.52 13.72
N ASN A 187 14.63 -1.27 14.64
CA ASN A 187 14.84 -0.37 15.77
C ASN A 187 15.89 -0.91 16.76
N LYS A 188 15.83 -2.22 17.08
CA LYS A 188 16.84 -2.90 17.92
C LYS A 188 18.23 -2.81 17.32
N ALA A 189 18.35 -2.84 15.99
CA ALA A 189 19.60 -2.67 15.26
C ALA A 189 20.02 -1.19 15.09
N GLY A 190 19.25 -0.23 15.60
CA GLY A 190 19.55 1.21 15.54
C GLY A 190 19.08 1.92 14.26
N PHE A 191 18.28 1.27 13.42
CA PHE A 191 17.82 1.76 12.11
C PHE A 191 16.39 2.33 12.16
N ASN A 192 16.11 3.17 13.15
CA ASN A 192 14.75 3.67 13.44
C ASN A 192 14.09 4.49 12.32
N ASN A 193 14.89 5.02 11.39
CA ASN A 193 14.42 5.87 10.29
C ASN A 193 14.24 5.09 8.97
N VAL A 194 14.56 3.79 8.94
CA VAL A 194 14.36 2.97 7.74
C VAL A 194 12.87 2.76 7.52
N LYS A 195 12.41 3.13 6.32
CA LYS A 195 11.00 3.02 5.95
C LYS A 195 10.61 1.57 5.67
N ILE A 196 9.38 1.20 5.97
CA ILE A 196 8.82 -0.11 5.64
C ILE A 196 7.83 0.04 4.49
N VAL A 197 8.13 -0.66 3.40
CA VAL A 197 7.27 -0.75 2.22
C VAL A 197 6.64 -2.14 2.19
N ALA A 198 5.32 -2.22 2.13
CA ALA A 198 4.62 -3.50 2.04
C ALA A 198 4.06 -3.73 0.62
N SER A 199 4.10 -4.97 0.16
CA SER A 199 3.37 -5.42 -1.03
C SER A 199 2.68 -6.76 -0.73
N SER A 200 2.06 -7.39 -1.74
CA SER A 200 1.33 -8.66 -1.62
C SER A 200 -0.13 -8.54 -1.12
N GLY A 201 -1.06 -8.42 -2.08
CA GLY A 201 -2.49 -8.69 -1.84
C GLY A 201 -3.25 -7.65 -1.02
N PHE A 202 -2.78 -6.39 -0.97
CA PHE A 202 -3.44 -5.34 -0.20
C PHE A 202 -4.79 -4.93 -0.81
N SER A 203 -5.86 -5.52 -0.29
CA SER A 203 -7.25 -5.16 -0.52
C SER A 203 -7.73 -4.08 0.48
N PRO A 204 -8.93 -3.52 0.30
CA PRO A 204 -9.57 -2.68 1.32
C PRO A 204 -9.62 -3.34 2.71
N ASP A 205 -9.96 -4.62 2.79
CA ASP A 205 -10.12 -5.33 4.07
C ASP A 205 -8.77 -5.56 4.75
N LYS A 206 -7.74 -5.94 3.99
CA LYS A 206 -6.37 -6.03 4.51
C LYS A 206 -5.86 -4.69 5.04
N CYS A 207 -6.19 -3.58 4.37
CA CYS A 207 -5.87 -2.24 4.87
C CYS A 207 -6.60 -1.92 6.19
N ARG A 208 -7.85 -2.36 6.36
CA ARG A 208 -8.58 -2.20 7.64
C ARG A 208 -7.87 -2.96 8.77
N VAL A 209 -7.45 -4.20 8.52
CA VAL A 209 -6.69 -5.00 9.49
C VAL A 209 -5.39 -4.29 9.90
N PHE A 210 -4.65 -3.76 8.92
CA PHE A 210 -3.42 -3.01 9.20
C PHE A 210 -3.68 -1.72 9.97
N SER A 211 -4.78 -1.03 9.69
CA SER A 211 -5.21 0.16 10.43
C SER A 211 -5.56 -0.17 11.89
N LEU A 212 -6.36 -1.21 12.11
CA LEU A 212 -6.70 -1.72 13.45
C LEU A 212 -5.44 -2.12 14.23
N ALA A 213 -4.49 -2.78 13.56
CA ALA A 213 -3.20 -3.18 14.12
C ALA A 213 -2.19 -2.03 14.24
N LYS A 214 -2.53 -0.81 13.80
CA LYS A 214 -1.62 0.35 13.77
C LYS A 214 -0.26 -0.01 13.18
N ALA A 215 -0.25 -0.86 12.15
CA ALA A 215 0.98 -1.43 11.61
C ALA A 215 1.89 -0.30 11.08
N PRO A 216 3.18 -0.23 11.48
CA PRO A 216 4.10 0.83 11.08
C PRO A 216 4.59 0.60 9.65
N VAL A 217 3.74 0.92 8.67
CA VAL A 217 4.04 0.84 7.23
C VAL A 217 4.01 2.24 6.63
N ASP A 218 5.01 2.57 5.82
CA ASP A 218 5.11 3.89 5.19
C ASP A 218 4.44 3.93 3.82
N VAL A 219 4.62 2.86 3.04
CA VAL A 219 4.15 2.76 1.66
C VAL A 219 3.60 1.37 1.37
N ILE A 220 2.47 1.30 0.66
CA ILE A 220 1.89 0.04 0.16
C ILE A 220 1.88 0.04 -1.36
N GLY A 221 2.54 -0.94 -1.96
CA GLY A 221 2.38 -1.27 -3.39
C GLY A 221 1.23 -2.25 -3.58
N THR A 222 0.18 -1.86 -4.32
CA THR A 222 -0.98 -2.74 -4.55
C THR A 222 -1.58 -2.58 -5.93
N GLY A 223 -1.98 -3.71 -6.52
CA GLY A 223 -2.93 -3.78 -7.64
C GLY A 223 -4.21 -4.54 -7.27
N SER A 224 -4.33 -5.02 -6.03
CA SER A 224 -5.44 -5.84 -5.55
C SER A 224 -6.70 -5.04 -5.19
N TYR A 225 -6.71 -3.75 -5.55
CA TYR A 225 -7.88 -2.90 -5.47
C TYR A 225 -8.76 -3.01 -6.71
N LEU A 226 -8.28 -3.68 -7.75
CA LEU A 226 -9.08 -4.01 -8.92
C LEU A 226 -10.16 -5.00 -8.49
N PRO A 227 -11.43 -4.74 -8.82
CA PRO A 227 -12.51 -5.64 -8.45
C PRO A 227 -12.34 -6.97 -9.18
N SER A 228 -12.48 -8.07 -8.44
CA SER A 228 -12.54 -9.42 -9.01
C SER A 228 -13.86 -9.68 -9.73
N ASN A 229 -14.93 -8.97 -9.33
CA ASN A 229 -16.24 -8.99 -9.97
C ASN A 229 -16.49 -7.68 -10.72
N TRP A 230 -16.39 -7.72 -12.06
CA TRP A 230 -16.52 -6.54 -12.91
C TRP A 230 -17.88 -5.86 -12.85
N SER A 231 -18.95 -6.57 -12.51
CA SER A 231 -20.28 -5.95 -12.38
C SER A 231 -20.35 -4.92 -11.25
N ASP A 232 -19.46 -5.01 -10.27
CA ASP A 232 -19.34 -4.02 -9.19
C ASP A 232 -18.82 -2.66 -9.71
N THR A 233 -18.24 -2.61 -10.91
CA THR A 233 -17.80 -1.38 -11.56
C THR A 233 -18.89 -0.70 -12.39
N TYR A 234 -20.04 -1.34 -12.56
CA TYR A 234 -21.09 -0.81 -13.43
C TYR A 234 -21.69 0.45 -12.82
N ALA A 235 -21.37 1.58 -13.43
CA ALA A 235 -22.02 2.84 -13.15
C ALA A 235 -23.29 2.96 -14.01
N THR A 236 -24.34 3.49 -13.41
CA THR A 236 -25.56 3.89 -14.10
C THR A 236 -25.56 5.41 -14.20
N ALA A 237 -25.78 5.93 -15.41
CA ALA A 237 -25.97 7.35 -15.63
C ALA A 237 -27.47 7.62 -15.75
N ASP A 238 -27.97 8.53 -14.91
CA ASP A 238 -29.35 9.00 -14.99
C ASP A 238 -29.35 10.51 -15.22
N ILE A 239 -30.30 10.96 -16.04
CA ILE A 239 -30.61 12.38 -16.15
C ILE A 239 -31.33 12.78 -14.86
N ILE A 240 -30.75 13.75 -14.15
CA ILE A 240 -31.28 14.26 -12.88
C ILE A 240 -31.92 15.66 -13.01
N SER A 241 -31.81 16.30 -14.18
CA SER A 241 -32.46 17.59 -14.42
C SER A 241 -32.58 17.89 -15.90
N TYR A 242 -33.67 18.55 -16.29
CA TYR A 242 -33.84 19.16 -17.60
C TYR A 242 -34.02 20.66 -17.42
N ASN A 243 -33.20 21.48 -18.11
CA ASN A 243 -33.29 22.94 -18.06
C ASN A 243 -33.29 23.55 -16.63
N GLY A 244 -32.65 22.89 -15.66
CA GLY A 244 -32.63 23.33 -14.27
C GLY A 244 -33.77 22.79 -13.40
N ASP A 245 -34.78 22.14 -14.00
CA ASP A 245 -35.85 21.47 -13.27
C ASP A 245 -35.44 20.05 -12.89
N GLU A 246 -35.44 19.75 -11.58
CA GLU A 246 -35.10 18.43 -11.03
C GLU A 246 -36.12 17.38 -11.50
N GLN A 247 -35.67 16.41 -12.28
CA GLN A 247 -36.48 15.30 -12.76
C GLN A 247 -35.59 14.06 -12.90
N VAL A 248 -36.05 12.93 -12.36
CA VAL A 248 -35.30 11.68 -12.41
C VAL A 248 -36.25 10.50 -12.55
N LYS A 249 -35.74 9.39 -13.07
CA LYS A 249 -36.45 8.11 -13.14
C LYS A 249 -36.90 7.68 -11.74
N VAL A 250 -38.12 7.15 -11.64
CA VAL A 250 -38.69 6.63 -10.39
C VAL A 250 -37.71 5.64 -9.72
N GLY A 251 -37.48 5.84 -8.42
CA GLY A 251 -36.55 5.05 -7.60
C GLY A 251 -35.11 5.61 -7.54
N ARG A 252 -34.85 6.76 -8.17
CA ARG A 252 -33.53 7.44 -8.17
C ARG A 252 -33.58 8.83 -7.54
N GLU A 253 -34.66 9.17 -6.83
CA GLU A 253 -34.92 10.48 -6.20
C GLU A 253 -33.88 10.83 -5.12
N PHE A 254 -33.23 9.82 -4.52
CA PHE A 254 -32.14 10.02 -3.56
C PHE A 254 -30.92 10.77 -4.14
N LEU A 255 -30.81 10.88 -5.47
CA LEU A 255 -29.75 11.65 -6.13
C LEU A 255 -29.92 13.17 -5.96
N PHE A 256 -31.14 13.67 -5.72
CA PHE A 256 -31.39 15.09 -5.48
C PHE A 256 -30.78 15.60 -4.17
N SER A 257 -30.77 14.75 -3.12
CA SER A 257 -30.28 15.17 -1.79
C SER A 257 -28.77 15.44 -1.76
N LYS A 258 -27.99 14.78 -2.64
CA LYS A 258 -26.53 14.96 -2.75
C LYS A 258 -26.13 16.27 -3.44
N HIS A 259 -27.02 16.87 -4.24
CA HIS A 259 -26.72 18.14 -4.91
C HIS A 259 -26.93 19.37 -4.02
N LYS A 260 -27.78 19.27 -3.00
CA LYS A 260 -28.06 20.38 -2.08
C LYS A 260 -26.95 20.62 -1.06
N SER A 261 -26.19 19.59 -0.65
CA SER A 261 -25.15 19.75 0.39
C SER A 261 -23.89 20.49 -0.07
N ASN A 262 -23.76 20.83 -1.36
CA ASN A 262 -22.59 21.54 -1.92
C ASN A 262 -22.92 22.97 -2.39
N ARG A 263 -24.14 23.49 -2.14
CA ARG A 263 -24.55 24.84 -2.60
C ARG A 263 -24.72 25.88 -1.49
N ASP A 264 -24.66 25.50 -0.22
CA ASP A 264 -24.83 26.43 0.90
C ASP A 264 -23.51 26.64 1.67
N ASP A 265 -22.52 27.30 1.04
CA ASP A 265 -21.42 27.95 1.79
C ASP A 265 -20.76 29.12 1.03
N SER A 266 -21.51 29.81 0.16
CA SER A 266 -21.09 31.12 -0.36
C SER A 266 -22.31 32.00 -0.63
N GLY A 267 -22.75 32.75 0.38
CA GLY A 267 -23.75 33.80 0.19
C GLY A 267 -24.58 34.17 1.39
N GLN A 268 -23.95 34.67 2.46
CA GLN A 268 -24.26 35.96 3.11
C GLN A 268 -23.33 36.22 4.28
#